data_AF-A0A160F3Q7-F1
#
_entry.id   AF-A0A160F3Q7-F1
#
_cell.length_a   1.000
_cell.length_b   1.000
_cell.length_c   1.000
_cell.angle_alpha   90.00
_cell.angle_beta   90.00
_cell.angle_gamma   90.00
#
_symmetry.space_group_name_H-M   'P 1'
#
loop_
_entity.id
_entity.type
_entity.pdbx_description
1 polymer ?
#
loop_
_entity_poly.entity_id
_entity_poly.type
_entity_poly.pdbx_seq_one_letter_code
_entity_poly.pdbx_strand_id
1 'polypeptide(L)' 'MKITKAFMLVVSIFSTIIGSLPLYFAYPFSNGPNSGPANKWELLLMLSYEGQKWYLFVGIVLLLALVFSYFKQKRTL' A
#
# COMPACT_ATOMS: atom_id res chain seq x y z
N MET A 1 7.23 -14.06 -18.17
CA MET A 1 5.93 -13.54 -17.64
C MET A 1 5.59 -13.93 -16.19
N LYS A 2 6.34 -14.81 -15.49
CA LYS A 2 6.05 -15.15 -14.07
C LYS A 2 6.57 -14.08 -13.09
N ILE A 3 7.77 -13.54 -13.33
CA ILE A 3 8.44 -12.55 -12.47
C ILE A 3 7.64 -11.24 -12.39
N THR A 4 7.09 -10.77 -13.50
CA THR A 4 6.26 -9.54 -13.54
C THR A 4 4.98 -9.67 -12.73
N LYS A 5 4.31 -10.83 -12.77
CA LYS A 5 3.13 -11.11 -11.93
C LYS A 5 3.48 -11.19 -10.44
N ALA A 6 4.60 -11.82 -10.10
CA ALA A 6 5.09 -11.88 -8.73
C ALA A 6 5.43 -10.47 -8.19
N PHE A 7 6.10 -9.65 -9.00
CA PHE A 7 6.41 -8.26 -8.64
C PHE A 7 5.15 -7.42 -8.43
N MET A 8 4.18 -7.49 -9.34
CA MET A 8 2.89 -6.80 -9.17
C MET A 8 2.18 -7.22 -7.89
N LEU A 9 2.23 -8.50 -7.53
CA LEU A 9 1.62 -9.02 -6.31
C LEU A 9 2.29 -8.44 -5.06
N VAL A 10 3.62 -8.47 -5.01
CA VAL A 10 4.40 -7.88 -3.91
C VAL A 10 4.08 -6.40 -3.75
N VAL A 11 4.11 -5.61 -4.84
CA VAL A 11 3.80 -4.19 -4.81
C VAL A 11 2.37 -3.93 -4.34
N SER A 12 1.40 -4.75 -4.75
CA SER A 12 0.01 -4.58 -4.31
C SER A 12 -0.17 -4.85 -2.82
N ILE A 13 0.50 -5.87 -2.28
CA ILE A 13 0.46 -6.22 -0.85
C ILE A 13 1.11 -5.11 -0.04
N PHE A 14 2.31 -4.68 -0.43
CA PHE A 14 3.01 -3.59 0.26
C PHE A 14 2.20 -2.29 0.26
N SER A 15 1.63 -1.90 -0.89
CA SER A 15 0.81 -0.69 -0.99
C SER A 15 -0.45 -0.79 -0.12
N THR A 16 -1.09 -1.95 -0.08
CA THR A 16 -2.28 -2.19 0.76
C THR A 16 -1.93 -2.14 2.25
N ILE A 17 -0.81 -2.74 2.65
CA ILE A 17 -0.34 -2.70 4.05
C ILE A 17 -0.03 -1.26 4.46
N ILE A 18 0.74 -0.52 3.66
CA ILE A 18 1.08 0.87 3.97
C ILE A 18 -0.19 1.71 4.05
N GLY A 19 -1.09 1.59 3.06
CA GLY A 19 -2.35 2.33 3.04
C GLY A 19 -3.34 1.94 4.15
N SER A 20 -3.20 0.77 4.77
CA SER A 20 -4.05 0.36 5.90
C SER A 20 -3.50 0.80 7.25
N LEU A 21 -2.22 1.20 7.36
CA LEU A 21 -1.62 1.66 8.61
C LEU A 21 -2.43 2.76 9.32
N PRO A 22 -2.96 3.80 8.63
CA PRO A 22 -3.74 4.84 9.29
C PRO A 22 -5.05 4.36 9.93
N LEU A 23 -5.53 3.15 9.57
CA LEU A 23 -6.74 2.58 10.17
C LEU A 23 -6.47 1.98 11.57
N TYR A 24 -5.21 1.65 11.87
CA TYR A 24 -4.82 0.95 13.11
C TYR A 24 -3.96 1.82 14.03
N PHE A 25 -3.20 2.77 13.47
CA PHE A 25 -2.25 3.60 14.21
C PHE A 25 -2.66 5.05 14.19
N ALA A 26 -2.55 5.74 15.33
CA ALA A 26 -2.79 7.17 15.42
C ALA A 26 -1.71 7.97 14.67
N TYR A 27 -2.08 9.13 14.15
CA TYR A 27 -1.16 10.04 13.47
C TYR A 27 -0.11 10.57 14.47
N PRO A 28 1.19 10.36 14.25
CA PRO A 28 2.24 10.65 15.23
C PRO A 28 2.63 12.14 15.35
N PHE A 29 1.83 13.06 14.79
CA PHE A 29 2.11 14.49 14.83
C PHE A 29 1.74 15.11 16.18
N SER A 30 2.56 16.06 16.65
CA SER A 30 2.30 16.86 17.85
C SER A 30 2.52 18.35 17.58
N ASN A 31 1.70 19.23 18.18
CA ASN A 31 1.77 20.69 17.98
C ASN A 31 2.94 21.38 18.74
N GLY A 32 3.95 20.63 19.20
CA GLY A 32 5.09 21.18 19.95
C GLY A 32 6.28 21.55 19.07
N PRO A 33 7.23 22.38 19.55
CA PRO A 33 8.52 22.55 18.87
C PRO A 33 9.20 21.17 18.75
N ASN A 34 9.59 20.81 17.52
CA ASN A 34 10.01 19.45 17.08
C ASN A 34 8.87 18.49 16.66
N SER A 35 7.83 18.97 15.97
CA SER A 35 6.72 18.17 15.41
C SER A 35 7.08 17.20 14.27
N GLY A 36 8.37 17.01 13.98
CA GLY A 36 8.83 16.12 12.92
C GLY A 36 8.82 14.65 13.36
N PRO A 37 8.98 13.72 12.42
CA PRO A 37 9.11 12.31 12.75
C PRO A 37 10.39 12.08 13.55
N ALA A 38 10.27 11.55 14.77
CA ALA A 38 11.40 11.24 15.64
C ALA A 38 12.16 10.00 15.18
N ASN A 39 11.51 9.13 14.39
CA ASN A 39 12.11 7.90 13.87
C ASN A 39 11.54 7.53 12.48
N LYS A 40 12.15 6.52 11.85
CA LYS A 40 11.71 6.00 10.54
C LYS A 40 10.29 5.46 10.55
N TRP A 41 9.78 5.03 11.71
CA TRP A 41 8.46 4.44 11.82
C TRP A 41 7.37 5.51 11.80
N GLU A 42 7.57 6.59 12.56
CA GLU A 42 6.72 7.78 12.52
C GLU A 42 6.73 8.43 11.15
N LEU A 43 7.88 8.48 10.47
CA LEU A 43 7.96 8.96 9.09
C LEU A 43 7.08 8.11 8.15
N LEU A 44 7.16 6.78 8.26
CA LEU A 44 6.35 5.87 7.46
C LEU A 44 4.86 5.99 7.77
N LEU A 45 4.49 6.23 9.03
CA LEU A 45 3.12 6.53 9.43
C LEU A 45 2.65 7.89 8.89
N MET A 46 3.47 8.92 8.96
CA MET A 46 3.11 10.23 8.40
C MET A 46 2.88 10.15 6.89
N LEU A 47 3.78 9.47 6.16
CA LEU A 47 3.63 9.16 4.74
C LEU A 47 2.37 8.36 4.46
N SER A 48 2.09 7.33 5.26
CA SER A 48 0.90 6.49 5.05
C SER A 48 -0.39 7.25 5.23
N TYR A 49 -0.44 8.21 6.16
CA TYR A 49 -1.59 9.10 6.34
C TYR A 49 -1.78 10.05 5.15
N GLU A 50 -0.70 10.65 4.67
CA GLU A 50 -0.76 11.60 3.55
C GLU A 50 -1.13 10.91 2.22
N GLY A 51 -0.57 9.74 1.97
CA GLY A 51 -0.82 8.95 0.77
C GLY A 51 -1.92 7.89 0.91
N GLN A 52 -2.64 7.81 2.04
CA GLN A 52 -3.50 6.67 2.41
C GLN A 52 -4.40 6.20 1.26
N LYS A 53 -5.17 7.13 0.70
CA LYS A 53 -6.14 6.86 -0.37
C LYS A 53 -5.45 6.34 -1.62
N TRP A 54 -4.30 6.91 -1.97
CA TRP A 54 -3.53 6.50 -3.16
C TRP A 54 -2.93 5.12 -2.98
N TYR A 55 -2.32 4.83 -1.83
CA TYR A 55 -1.72 3.52 -1.57
C TYR A 55 -2.76 2.40 -1.57
N LEU A 56 -3.93 2.62 -0.94
CA LEU A 56 -5.03 1.66 -0.99
C LEU A 56 -5.58 1.50 -2.40
N PHE A 57 -5.78 2.60 -3.13
CA PHE A 57 -6.29 2.55 -4.50
C PHE A 57 -5.36 1.76 -5.42
N VAL A 58 -4.06 2.05 -5.39
CA VAL A 58 -3.04 1.34 -6.18
C VAL A 58 -3.01 -0.14 -5.81
N GLY A 59 -3.04 -0.48 -4.51
CA GLY A 59 -3.08 -1.85 -4.03
C GLY A 59 -4.28 -2.64 -4.55
N ILE A 60 -5.49 -2.07 -4.43
CA ILE A 60 -6.74 -2.71 -4.87
C ILE A 60 -6.78 -2.87 -6.39
N VAL A 61 -6.38 -1.85 -7.15
CA VAL A 61 -6.37 -1.90 -8.62
C VAL A 61 -5.40 -2.97 -9.12
N LEU A 62 -4.20 -3.05 -8.54
CA LEU A 62 -3.22 -4.09 -8.89
C LEU A 62 -3.73 -5.50 -8.55
N LEU A 63 -4.36 -5.68 -7.39
CA LEU A 63 -4.98 -6.96 -7.02
C LEU A 63 -6.08 -7.36 -8.01
N LEU A 64 -6.99 -6.43 -8.35
CA LEU A 64 -8.04 -6.68 -9.33
C LEU A 64 -7.44 -7.07 -10.69
N ALA A 65 -6.42 -6.34 -11.17
CA ALA A 65 -5.75 -6.65 -12.43
C ALA A 65 -5.14 -8.07 -12.43
N LEU A 66 -4.53 -8.49 -11.32
CA LEU A 66 -4.00 -9.85 -11.16
C LEU A 66 -5.10 -10.90 -11.18
N VAL A 67 -6.21 -10.66 -10.47
CA VAL A 67 -7.37 -11.55 -10.44
C VAL A 67 -7.98 -11.68 -11.84
N PHE A 68 -8.20 -10.57 -12.55
CA PHE A 68 -8.69 -10.58 -13.93
C PHE A 68 -7.73 -11.33 -14.87
N SER A 69 -6.42 -11.12 -14.74
CA SER A 69 -5.43 -11.86 -15.53
C SER A 69 -5.47 -13.37 -15.25
N TYR A 70 -5.69 -13.76 -13.99
CA TYR A 70 -5.80 -15.17 -13.60
C TYR A 70 -7.06 -15.82 -14.20
N PHE A 71 -8.23 -15.17 -14.10
CA PHE A 71 -9.46 -15.67 -14.70
C PHE A 71 -9.40 -15.74 -16.22
N LYS A 72 -8.81 -14.73 -16.89
CA LYS A 72 -8.60 -14.76 -18.34
C LYS A 72 -7.73 -15.94 -18.76
N GLN A 73 -6.66 -16.23 -18.02
CA GLN A 73 -5.77 -17.35 -18.32
C GLN A 73 -6.47 -18.71 -18.21
N LYS A 74 -7.42 -18.87 -17.28
CA LYS A 74 -8.22 -20.10 -17.15
C LYS A 74 -9.27 -20.29 -18.24
N ARG A 75 -9.69 -19.23 -18.94
CA ARG A 75 -10.66 -19.33 -20.04
C ARG A 75 -10.03 -19.75 -21.38
N THR A 76 -8.71 -19.62 -21.51
CA THR A 76 -7.99 -19.91 -22.76
C THR A 76 -7.26 -21.25 -22.75
N LEU A 77 -7.31 -21.99 -21.64
CA LEU A 77 -6.81 -23.36 -21.46
C LEU A 77 -8.01 -24.32 -21.47
#